data_AF-A0A0P1A6J8-F1
#
_entry.id   AF-A0A0P1A6J8-F1
#
_cell.length_a   1.000
_cell.length_b   1.000
_cell.length_c   1.000
_cell.angle_alpha   90.00
_cell.angle_beta   90.00
_cell.angle_gamma   90.00
#
_symmetry.space_group_name_H-M   'P 1'
#
loop_
_entity.id
_entity.type
_entity.pdbx_description
1 polymer ?
#
loop_
_entity_poly.entity_id
_entity_poly.type
_entity_poly.pdbx_seq_one_letter_code
_entity_poly.pdbx_strand_id
1 'polypeptide(L)'
;MGCYTTLQTFSDQDAQGAAVAYDADSNAKDSSDAASNVKGGKLVVNRVDNVSGSSAGAGSGEFHTYRAARRREMDRIASMEQQYKDNKAQQEFEDKRKRKAEIFEAKMQKRTEKRRRRKERAKAKTSEIESVVNTVLSKEKMLETPGGVPEIPNDGSFLETMLALQKERKKEEKK
;
A
#
# COMPACT_ATOMS: atom_id res chain seq x y z
N MET A 1 57.81 -1.82 21.28
CA MET A 1 57.16 -2.76 20.33
C MET A 1 55.68 -2.80 20.68
N GLY A 2 54.88 -1.94 20.06
CA GLY A 2 53.45 -1.83 20.33
C GLY A 2 52.65 -2.65 19.33
N CYS A 3 51.83 -3.57 19.81
CA CYS A 3 50.84 -4.29 19.01
C CYS A 3 49.45 -3.85 19.48
N TYR A 4 49.03 -2.64 19.11
CA TYR A 4 47.63 -2.26 19.20
C TYR A 4 46.89 -2.93 18.05
N THR A 5 46.30 -4.09 18.28
CA THR A 5 45.29 -4.63 17.37
C THR A 5 43.99 -3.88 17.62
N THR A 6 43.75 -2.81 16.86
CA THR A 6 42.44 -2.14 16.82
C THR A 6 41.46 -3.03 16.04
N LEU A 7 40.94 -4.07 16.69
CA LEU A 7 39.77 -4.80 16.20
C LEU A 7 38.51 -4.01 16.57
N GLN A 8 38.21 -3.01 15.76
CA GLN A 8 36.91 -2.34 15.77
C GLN A 8 35.98 -3.10 14.81
N THR A 9 35.37 -4.19 15.27
CA THR A 9 34.36 -4.95 14.50
C THR A 9 33.12 -5.26 15.33
N PHE A 10 32.52 -4.22 15.91
CA PHE A 10 31.09 -4.19 16.16
C PHE A 10 30.58 -2.94 15.44
N SER A 11 30.26 -3.12 14.16
CA SER A 11 29.54 -2.10 13.42
C SER A 11 28.10 -2.13 13.93
N ASP A 12 27.76 -1.20 14.82
CA ASP A 12 26.39 -0.75 15.06
C ASP A 12 25.82 -0.18 13.75
N GLN A 13 25.51 -1.05 12.79
CA GLN A 13 24.91 -0.64 11.50
C GLN A 13 23.39 -0.44 11.63
N ASP A 14 22.79 -1.00 12.67
CA ASP A 14 21.37 -0.82 13.00
C ASP A 14 21.25 0.16 14.19
N ALA A 15 21.61 1.43 13.98
CA ALA A 15 21.45 2.53 14.95
C ALA A 15 19.97 2.91 15.22
N GLN A 16 19.03 1.99 14.98
CA GLN A 16 17.67 2.04 15.50
C GLN A 16 17.61 1.51 16.95
N GLY A 17 18.76 1.53 17.65
CA GLY A 17 18.82 1.28 19.08
C GLY A 17 17.84 2.21 19.77
N ALA A 18 16.82 1.62 20.39
CA ALA A 18 15.70 2.29 21.00
C ALA A 18 16.17 3.54 21.76
N ALA A 19 15.94 4.71 21.18
CA ALA A 19 16.03 5.96 21.89
C ALA A 19 14.89 5.91 22.91
N VAL A 20 15.20 5.44 24.12
CA VAL A 20 14.28 5.55 25.26
C VAL A 20 14.19 7.04 25.55
N ALA A 21 13.17 7.69 25.02
CA ALA A 21 12.85 9.06 25.38
C ALA A 21 12.62 9.10 26.89
N TYR A 22 13.43 9.90 27.59
CA TYR A 22 13.38 10.00 29.05
C TYR A 22 12.06 10.56 29.59
N ASP A 23 11.25 11.17 28.72
CA ASP A 23 10.03 11.91 29.07
C ASP A 23 8.72 11.14 28.78
N ALA A 24 8.78 9.82 28.56
CA ALA A 24 7.57 9.01 28.39
C ALA A 24 6.90 8.75 29.75
N ASP A 25 6.28 9.79 30.28
CA ASP A 25 5.52 9.80 31.53
C ASP A 25 4.38 8.78 31.54
N SER A 26 4.47 7.83 32.47
CA SER A 26 3.44 7.24 33.37
C SER A 26 1.96 7.01 32.94
N ASN A 27 1.56 7.20 31.68
CA ASN A 27 0.14 7.18 31.29
C ASN A 27 -0.15 6.57 29.91
N ALA A 28 0.62 5.58 29.48
CA ALA A 28 0.25 4.73 28.35
C ALA A 28 -0.63 3.57 28.82
N LYS A 29 -1.96 3.70 28.62
CA LYS A 29 -2.88 2.57 28.58
C LYS A 29 -2.58 1.79 27.31
N ASP A 30 -1.72 0.78 27.41
CA ASP A 30 -1.30 -0.02 26.28
C ASP A 30 -2.39 -0.98 25.80
N SER A 31 -2.54 -1.00 24.48
CA SER A 31 -3.41 -1.85 23.69
C SER A 31 -3.08 -3.33 23.88
N SER A 32 -4.14 -4.11 24.14
CA SER A 32 -4.18 -5.56 24.20
C SER A 32 -3.70 -6.22 22.91
N ASP A 33 -2.68 -7.08 23.01
CA ASP A 33 -2.68 -8.48 22.53
C ASP A 33 -1.26 -8.98 22.24
N ALA A 34 -0.58 -9.49 23.26
CA ALA A 34 0.52 -10.47 23.12
C ALA A 34 0.72 -11.20 24.47
N ALA A 35 0.01 -12.31 24.65
CA ALA A 35 0.08 -13.11 25.85
C ALA A 35 1.40 -13.90 25.94
N SER A 36 2.27 -13.53 26.89
CA SER A 36 2.82 -14.48 27.88
C SER A 36 3.56 -13.76 29.02
N ASN A 37 2.88 -13.72 30.17
CA ASN A 37 3.44 -13.67 31.52
C ASN A 37 4.40 -12.52 31.90
N VAL A 38 3.96 -11.27 31.72
CA VAL A 38 4.44 -10.16 32.56
C VAL A 38 3.24 -9.59 33.29
N LYS A 39 3.07 -9.94 34.56
CA LYS A 39 2.15 -9.22 35.44
C LYS A 39 2.66 -7.77 35.56
N GLY A 40 2.06 -6.89 34.77
CA GLY A 40 1.98 -5.43 34.91
C GLY A 40 3.23 -4.71 35.38
N GLY A 41 3.99 -4.13 34.44
CA GLY A 41 4.77 -2.88 34.61
C GLY A 41 5.79 -2.78 35.74
N LYS A 42 5.99 -3.81 36.55
CA LYS A 42 6.86 -3.76 37.72
C LYS A 42 8.24 -4.23 37.32
N LEU A 43 9.19 -3.30 37.36
CA LEU A 43 10.61 -3.57 37.14
C LEU A 43 11.04 -4.74 38.04
N VAL A 44 11.37 -5.89 37.44
CA VAL A 44 11.85 -7.05 38.18
C VAL A 44 13.35 -6.84 38.44
N VAL A 45 13.66 -6.22 39.57
CA VAL A 45 15.04 -6.11 40.05
C VAL A 45 15.44 -7.45 40.64
N ASN A 46 16.44 -8.11 40.03
CA ASN A 46 17.06 -9.31 40.62
C ASN A 46 17.91 -8.90 41.83
N ARG A 47 17.26 -8.73 42.98
CA ARG A 47 17.94 -8.49 44.26
C ARG A 47 18.58 -9.80 44.72
N VAL A 48 19.89 -9.77 44.93
CA VAL A 48 20.65 -10.90 45.47
C VAL A 48 20.90 -10.63 46.94
N ASP A 49 20.40 -11.50 47.81
CA ASP A 49 20.49 -11.29 49.27
C ASP A 49 21.79 -11.84 49.89
N ASN A 50 22.48 -12.76 49.19
CA ASN A 50 23.70 -13.42 49.65
C ASN A 50 24.97 -12.90 48.94
N VAL A 51 25.24 -11.60 49.05
CA VAL A 51 26.41 -10.98 48.40
C VAL A 51 27.62 -11.08 49.34
N SER A 52 28.68 -11.78 48.90
CA SER A 52 29.98 -11.79 49.58
C SER A 52 30.74 -10.49 49.32
N GLY A 53 31.63 -10.10 50.24
CA GLY A 53 32.42 -8.88 50.11
C GLY A 53 33.29 -8.86 48.84
N SER A 54 33.53 -7.68 48.26
CA SER A 54 34.21 -7.54 46.96
C SER A 54 35.66 -8.04 46.93
N SER A 55 36.30 -8.16 48.09
CA SER A 55 37.66 -8.70 48.25
C SER A 55 37.69 -10.14 48.79
N ALA A 56 36.54 -10.79 48.95
CA ALA A 56 36.46 -12.17 49.40
C ALA A 56 36.92 -13.12 48.28
N GLY A 57 37.62 -14.21 48.65
CA GLY A 57 38.04 -15.24 47.70
C GLY A 57 36.87 -16.05 47.14
N ALA A 58 37.13 -16.82 46.08
CA ALA A 58 36.12 -17.69 45.48
C ALA A 58 35.69 -18.80 46.45
N GLY A 59 34.40 -18.80 46.82
CA GLY A 59 33.79 -19.88 47.60
C GLY A 59 33.44 -21.09 46.72
N SER A 60 33.21 -22.25 47.34
CA SER A 60 32.85 -23.48 46.63
C SER A 60 31.50 -23.41 45.88
N GLY A 61 30.59 -22.53 46.32
CA GLY A 61 29.29 -22.31 45.68
C GLY A 61 29.28 -21.33 44.50
N GLU A 62 30.36 -20.55 44.33
CA GLU A 62 30.40 -19.45 43.35
C GLU A 62 30.35 -19.95 41.89
N PHE A 63 30.88 -21.15 41.65
CA PHE A 63 30.78 -21.77 40.33
C PHE A 63 29.31 -22.02 39.93
N HIS A 64 28.48 -22.46 40.87
CA HIS A 64 27.08 -22.79 40.58
C HIS A 64 26.21 -21.54 40.43
N THR A 65 26.49 -20.48 41.18
CA THR A 65 25.81 -19.17 41.03
C THR A 65 26.10 -18.59 39.66
N TYR A 66 27.37 -18.55 39.23
CA TYR A 66 27.76 -18.12 37.89
C TYR A 66 27.08 -18.95 36.79
N ARG A 67 27.10 -20.29 36.91
CA ARG A 67 26.47 -21.17 35.91
C ARG A 67 24.98 -20.89 35.76
N ALA A 68 24.27 -20.68 36.86
CA ALA A 68 22.85 -20.35 36.84
C ALA A 68 22.60 -18.96 36.25
N ALA A 69 23.38 -17.95 36.66
CA ALA A 69 23.27 -16.58 36.14
C ALA A 69 23.56 -16.52 34.63
N ARG A 70 24.61 -17.21 34.17
CA ARG A 70 24.97 -17.29 32.76
C ARG A 70 23.85 -17.94 31.93
N ARG A 71 23.25 -19.02 32.42
CA ARG A 71 22.14 -19.66 31.71
C ARG A 71 20.96 -18.70 31.54
N ARG A 72 20.53 -18.04 32.63
CA ARG A 72 19.45 -17.04 32.59
C ARG A 72 19.76 -15.92 31.57
N GLU A 73 21.02 -15.48 31.53
CA GLU A 73 21.41 -14.41 30.60
C GLU A 73 21.44 -14.88 29.15
N MET A 74 21.93 -16.09 28.86
CA MET A 74 21.88 -16.65 27.51
C MET A 74 20.44 -16.85 27.05
N ASP A 75 19.56 -17.35 27.92
CA ASP A 75 18.13 -17.52 27.61
C ASP A 75 17.47 -16.15 27.34
N ARG A 76 17.83 -15.13 28.12
CA ARG A 76 17.35 -13.75 27.92
C ARG A 76 17.80 -13.21 26.57
N ILE A 77 19.08 -13.32 26.23
CA ILE A 77 19.63 -12.86 24.94
C ILE A 77 18.96 -13.60 23.78
N ALA A 78 18.83 -14.92 23.88
CA ALA A 78 18.17 -15.73 22.85
C ALA A 78 16.71 -15.30 22.63
N SER A 79 15.96 -15.03 23.70
CA SER A 79 14.58 -14.53 23.60
C SER A 79 14.50 -13.15 22.92
N MET A 80 15.43 -12.25 23.24
CA MET A 80 15.50 -10.92 22.64
C MET A 80 15.86 -10.98 21.16
N GLU A 81 16.82 -11.82 20.78
CA GLU A 81 17.19 -12.04 19.38
C GLU A 81 16.05 -12.65 18.56
N GLN A 82 15.30 -13.60 19.14
CA GLN A 82 14.14 -14.18 18.48
C GLN A 82 13.05 -13.12 18.23
N GLN A 83 12.71 -12.33 19.25
CA GLN A 83 11.76 -11.23 19.10
C GLN A 83 12.21 -10.20 18.07
N TYR A 84 13.50 -9.86 18.04
CA TYR A 84 14.06 -8.94 17.03
C TYR A 84 13.88 -9.49 15.61
N LYS A 85 14.19 -10.77 15.39
CA LYS A 85 14.03 -11.43 14.09
C LYS A 85 12.57 -11.45 13.65
N ASP A 86 11.65 -11.78 14.56
CA ASP A 86 10.22 -11.83 14.27
C ASP A 86 9.67 -10.44 13.92
N ASN A 87 10.03 -9.41 14.71
CA ASN A 87 9.63 -8.03 14.47
C ASN A 87 10.17 -7.51 13.13
N LYS A 88 11.45 -7.79 12.81
CA LYS A 88 12.07 -7.41 11.54
C LYS A 88 11.36 -8.08 10.37
N ALA A 89 11.06 -9.37 10.47
CA ALA A 89 10.33 -10.11 9.44
C ALA A 89 8.91 -9.55 9.22
N GLN A 90 8.20 -9.19 10.29
CA GLN A 90 6.89 -8.55 10.22
C GLN A 90 6.95 -7.17 9.54
N GLN A 91 7.89 -6.30 9.95
CA GLN A 91 8.09 -4.99 9.34
C GLN A 91 8.37 -5.11 7.83
N GLU A 92 9.28 -6.00 7.44
CA GLU A 92 9.56 -6.25 6.02
C GLU A 92 8.33 -6.76 5.25
N PHE A 93 7.52 -7.61 5.87
CA PHE A 93 6.29 -8.11 5.26
C PHE A 93 5.25 -7.00 5.06
N GLU A 94 5.06 -6.16 6.07
CA GLU A 94 4.16 -5.01 6.01
C GLU A 94 4.59 -4.01 4.94
N ASP A 95 5.88 -3.70 4.86
CA ASP A 95 6.42 -2.80 3.85
C ASP A 95 6.23 -3.36 2.44
N LYS A 96 6.49 -4.66 2.24
CA LYS A 96 6.23 -5.34 0.96
C LYS A 96 4.74 -5.30 0.61
N ARG A 97 3.84 -5.45 1.59
CA ARG A 97 2.39 -5.39 1.40
C ARG A 97 1.94 -3.97 1.02
N LYS A 98 2.40 -2.94 1.74
CA LYS A 98 2.11 -1.52 1.45
C LYS A 98 2.56 -1.13 0.04
N ARG A 99 3.81 -1.45 -0.33
CA ARG A 99 4.35 -1.20 -1.68
C ARG A 99 3.50 -1.85 -2.77
N LYS A 100 3.06 -3.10 -2.57
CA LYS A 100 2.19 -3.79 -3.55
C LYS A 100 0.81 -3.11 -3.66
N ALA A 101 0.24 -2.68 -2.54
CA ALA A 101 -1.03 -1.95 -2.53
C ALA A 101 -0.91 -0.62 -3.28
N GLU A 102 0.13 0.18 -3.00
CA GLU A 102 0.40 1.45 -3.69
C GLU A 102 0.57 1.27 -5.20
N ILE A 103 1.32 0.25 -5.65
CA ILE A 103 1.49 -0.05 -7.07
C ILE A 103 0.14 -0.41 -7.72
N PHE A 104 -0.70 -1.18 -7.01
CA PHE A 104 -2.02 -1.55 -7.50
C PHE A 104 -2.94 -0.32 -7.58
N GLU A 105 -2.96 0.51 -6.56
CA GLU A 105 -3.72 1.76 -6.51
C GLU A 105 -3.30 2.72 -7.63
N ALA A 106 -1.99 2.94 -7.83
CA ALA A 106 -1.48 3.77 -8.92
C ALA A 106 -1.92 3.25 -10.30
N LYS A 107 -1.89 1.93 -10.51
CA LYS A 107 -2.39 1.30 -11.74
C LYS A 107 -3.91 1.48 -11.89
N MET A 108 -4.67 1.33 -10.81
CA MET A 108 -6.13 1.51 -10.81
C MET A 108 -6.53 2.98 -11.05
N GLN A 109 -5.86 3.93 -10.42
CA GLN A 109 -6.06 5.37 -10.65
C GLN A 109 -5.80 5.72 -12.11
N LYS A 110 -4.67 5.27 -12.69
CA LYS A 110 -4.35 5.49 -14.11
C LYS A 110 -5.40 4.90 -15.06
N ARG A 111 -5.93 3.70 -14.75
CA ARG A 111 -7.00 3.07 -15.54
C ARG A 111 -8.32 3.83 -15.43
N THR A 112 -8.67 4.25 -14.21
CA THR A 112 -9.88 5.01 -13.91
C THR A 112 -9.86 6.37 -14.59
N GLU A 113 -8.74 7.08 -14.53
CA GLU A 113 -8.54 8.37 -15.21
C GLU A 113 -8.64 8.23 -16.74
N LYS A 114 -8.04 7.19 -17.32
CA LYS A 114 -8.20 6.88 -18.76
C LYS A 114 -9.67 6.63 -19.11
N ARG A 115 -10.43 5.91 -18.28
CA ARG A 115 -11.86 5.67 -18.49
C ARG A 115 -12.66 6.96 -18.36
N ARG A 116 -12.36 7.81 -17.38
CA ARG A 116 -12.97 9.13 -17.18
C ARG A 116 -12.77 10.01 -18.41
N ARG A 117 -11.53 10.15 -18.90
CA ARG A 117 -11.20 10.92 -20.11
C ARG A 117 -11.90 10.40 -21.36
N ARG A 118 -12.04 9.07 -21.51
CA ARG A 118 -12.80 8.46 -22.62
C ARG A 118 -14.29 8.78 -22.54
N LYS A 119 -14.88 8.72 -21.34
CA LYS A 119 -16.29 9.08 -21.11
C LYS A 119 -16.53 10.57 -21.39
N GLU A 120 -15.66 11.46 -20.94
CA GLU A 120 -15.75 12.90 -21.21
C GLU A 120 -15.68 13.19 -22.72
N ARG A 121 -14.76 12.55 -23.45
CA ARG A 121 -14.68 12.68 -24.92
C ARG A 121 -15.90 12.14 -25.64
N ALA A 122 -16.46 11.01 -25.18
CA ALA A 122 -17.67 10.45 -25.76
C ALA A 122 -18.86 11.40 -25.53
N LYS A 123 -19.01 11.94 -24.32
CA LYS A 123 -20.03 12.94 -23.98
C LYS A 123 -19.89 14.22 -24.81
N ALA A 124 -18.66 14.71 -24.99
CA ALA A 124 -18.40 15.88 -25.83
C ALA A 124 -18.80 15.65 -27.30
N LYS A 125 -18.50 14.46 -27.84
CA LYS A 125 -18.95 14.08 -29.19
C LYS A 125 -20.46 13.94 -29.30
N THR A 126 -21.12 13.33 -28.31
CA THR A 126 -22.59 13.22 -28.32
C THR A 126 -23.22 14.60 -28.21
N SER A 127 -22.71 15.49 -27.35
CA SER A 127 -23.21 16.87 -27.26
C SER A 127 -22.94 17.67 -28.54
N GLU A 128 -21.80 17.48 -29.20
CA GLU A 128 -21.54 18.09 -30.50
C GLU A 128 -22.52 17.57 -31.56
N ILE A 129 -22.73 16.25 -31.64
CA ILE A 129 -23.72 15.64 -32.55
C ILE A 129 -25.13 16.17 -32.26
N GLU A 130 -25.55 16.22 -30.99
CA GLU A 130 -26.83 16.79 -30.58
C GLU A 130 -26.95 18.27 -30.99
N SER A 131 -25.89 19.06 -30.83
CA SER A 131 -25.88 20.46 -31.27
C SER A 131 -26.00 20.59 -32.79
N VAL A 132 -25.29 19.75 -33.57
CA VAL A 132 -25.36 19.74 -35.03
C VAL A 132 -26.74 19.28 -35.49
N VAL A 133 -27.30 18.22 -34.91
CA VAL A 133 -28.65 17.72 -35.19
C VAL A 133 -29.69 18.80 -34.90
N ASN A 134 -29.61 19.49 -33.76
CA ASN A 134 -30.51 20.62 -33.47
C ASN A 134 -30.33 21.78 -34.45
N THR A 135 -29.12 22.04 -34.93
CA THR A 135 -28.85 23.09 -35.93
C THR A 135 -29.41 22.69 -37.31
N VAL A 136 -29.33 21.43 -37.69
CA VAL A 136 -29.92 20.90 -38.93
C VAL A 136 -31.45 20.89 -38.83
N LEU A 137 -32.04 20.40 -37.74
CA LEU A 137 -33.50 20.43 -37.51
C LEU A 137 -34.08 21.85 -37.48
N SER A 138 -33.33 22.84 -36.97
CA SER A 138 -33.76 24.24 -37.01
C SER A 138 -33.63 24.87 -38.41
N LYS A 139 -32.73 24.36 -39.25
CA LYS A 139 -32.58 24.74 -40.67
C LYS A 139 -33.58 24.01 -41.58
N GLU A 140 -33.98 22.80 -41.20
CA GLU A 140 -35.04 21.96 -41.78
C GLU A 140 -36.40 22.16 -41.10
N LYS A 141 -36.66 23.35 -40.52
CA LYS A 141 -38.06 23.84 -40.43
C LYS A 141 -38.55 24.15 -41.86
N MET A 142 -38.71 23.09 -42.65
CA MET A 142 -39.58 23.05 -43.81
C MET A 142 -41.00 23.22 -43.29
N LEU A 143 -41.77 24.04 -44.00
CA LEU A 143 -43.15 24.38 -43.67
C LEU A 143 -43.99 23.10 -43.54
N GLU A 144 -44.43 22.77 -42.32
CA GLU A 144 -45.45 21.74 -42.13
C GLU A 144 -46.76 22.23 -42.74
N THR A 145 -47.16 21.64 -43.87
CA THR A 145 -48.54 21.66 -44.34
C THR A 145 -49.36 20.63 -43.54
N PRO A 146 -50.68 20.85 -43.34
CA PRO A 146 -51.51 20.08 -42.41
C PRO A 146 -51.87 18.69 -42.96
N GLY A 147 -50.88 17.82 -43.18
CA GLY A 147 -51.07 16.51 -43.82
C GLY A 147 -50.09 15.39 -43.44
N GLY A 148 -49.01 15.66 -42.70
CA GLY A 148 -48.19 14.62 -42.04
C GLY A 148 -47.39 13.66 -42.93
N VAL A 149 -47.25 13.93 -44.24
CA VAL A 149 -46.39 13.14 -45.14
C VAL A 149 -45.10 13.94 -45.40
N PRO A 150 -43.90 13.41 -45.07
CA PRO A 150 -42.65 14.09 -45.40
C PRO A 150 -42.48 14.13 -46.92
N GLU A 151 -42.47 15.34 -47.50
CA GLU A 151 -42.23 15.54 -48.93
C GLU A 151 -40.80 15.09 -49.26
N ILE A 152 -40.68 14.07 -50.11
CA ILE A 152 -39.40 13.71 -50.71
C ILE A 152 -39.06 14.83 -51.73
N PRO A 153 -37.94 15.56 -51.58
CA PRO A 153 -37.57 16.60 -52.53
C PRO A 153 -37.39 15.97 -53.91
N ASN A 154 -38.03 16.54 -54.93
CA ASN A 154 -37.98 16.06 -56.32
C ASN A 154 -36.66 16.43 -57.03
N ASP A 155 -35.57 16.49 -56.27
CA ASP A 155 -34.22 16.83 -56.75
C ASP A 155 -33.36 15.58 -56.97
N GLY A 156 -33.93 14.37 -56.80
CA GLY A 156 -33.25 13.09 -57.00
C GLY A 156 -32.36 12.63 -55.84
N SER A 157 -32.22 13.43 -54.77
CA SER A 157 -31.40 13.14 -53.59
C SER A 157 -31.77 11.81 -52.91
N PHE A 158 -33.05 11.47 -52.85
CA PHE A 158 -33.53 10.19 -52.34
C PHE A 158 -33.07 8.99 -53.18
N LEU A 159 -33.10 9.11 -54.51
CA LEU A 159 -32.62 8.07 -55.41
C LEU A 159 -31.10 7.85 -55.25
N GLU A 160 -30.35 8.92 -55.07
CA GLU A 160 -28.90 8.85 -54.84
C GLU A 160 -28.56 8.11 -53.53
N THR A 161 -29.27 8.41 -52.45
CA THR A 161 -29.10 7.71 -51.17
C THR A 161 -29.44 6.21 -51.28
N MET A 162 -30.51 5.84 -51.97
CA MET A 162 -30.87 4.44 -52.20
C MET A 162 -29.84 3.69 -53.05
N LEU A 163 -29.29 4.34 -54.08
CA LEU A 163 -28.28 3.74 -54.95
C LEU A 163 -26.95 3.50 -54.21
N ALA A 164 -26.57 4.42 -53.32
CA ALA A 164 -25.39 4.27 -52.46
C ALA A 164 -25.55 3.09 -51.50
N LEU A 165 -26.74 2.93 -50.90
CA LEU A 165 -27.08 1.83 -49.99
C LEU A 165 -27.00 0.46 -50.69
N GLN A 166 -27.45 0.37 -51.94
CA GLN A 166 -27.31 -0.85 -52.75
C GLN A 166 -25.85 -1.17 -53.10
N LYS A 167 -25.00 -0.15 -53.34
CA LYS A 167 -23.57 -0.34 -53.61
C LYS A 167 -22.83 -0.84 -52.39
N GLU A 168 -23.11 -0.31 -51.20
CA GLU A 168 -22.56 -0.78 -49.92
C GLU A 168 -22.95 -2.25 -49.68
N ARG A 169 -24.24 -2.60 -49.83
CA ARG A 169 -24.72 -3.97 -49.64
C ARG A 169 -24.06 -4.97 -50.61
N LYS A 170 -23.87 -4.60 -51.87
CA LYS A 170 -23.14 -5.43 -52.87
C LYS A 170 -21.63 -5.56 -52.57
N LYS A 171 -21.04 -4.57 -51.90
CA LYS A 171 -19.63 -4.58 -51.50
C LYS A 171 -19.41 -5.46 -50.27
N GLU A 172 -20.38 -5.51 -49.36
CA GLU A 172 -20.42 -6.44 -48.23
C GLU A 172 -20.60 -7.90 -48.69
N GLU A 173 -21.44 -8.17 -49.69
CA GLU A 173 -21.66 -9.53 -50.24
C GLU A 173 -20.46 -10.10 -51.03
N LYS A 174 -19.56 -9.24 -51.51
CA LYS A 174 -18.36 -9.63 -52.27
C LYS A 174 -17.10 -9.82 -51.43
N LYS A 175 -17.17 -9.54 -50.13
CA LYS A 175 -16.03 -9.58 -49.19
C LYS A 175 -16.14 -10.78 -48.26
#